data_AF-M5BP85-F1
#
_entry.id   AF-M5BP85-F1
#
_cell.length_a   1.000
_cell.length_b   1.000
_cell.length_c   1.000
_cell.angle_alpha   90.00
_cell.angle_beta   90.00
_cell.angle_gamma   90.00
#
_symmetry.space_group_name_H-M   'P 1'
#
loop_
_entity.id
_entity.type
_entity.pdbx_description
1 polymer ?
#
loop_
_entity_poly.entity_id
_entity_poly.type
_entity_poly.pdbx_seq_one_letter_code
_entity_poly.pdbx_strand_id
1 'polypeptide(L)' 'MTFSAGSRACIGFKFAIMEIKVMIAELVKDFKFEPSQEEHNWETLTIQFPYAKRDINDPARVPKLPLRVTKL' A
#
# COMPACT_ATOMS: atom_id res chain seq x y z
N MET A 1 17.02 1.74 1.90
CA MET A 1 16.31 0.65 2.64
C MET A 1 15.46 1.29 3.73
N THR A 2 14.21 0.87 3.92
CA THR A 2 13.15 1.62 4.65
C THR A 2 13.51 2.04 6.08
N PHE A 3 14.25 1.22 6.82
CA PHE A 3 14.66 1.52 8.20
C PHE A 3 16.19 1.60 8.40
N SER A 4 16.95 1.58 7.28
CA SER A 4 18.42 1.50 7.28
C SER A 4 18.97 0.30 8.10
N ALA A 5 20.27 0.28 8.38
CA ALA A 5 20.93 -0.74 9.19
C ALA A 5 22.17 -0.16 9.92
N GLY A 6 22.66 -0.88 10.93
CA GLY A 6 23.85 -0.51 11.70
C GLY A 6 23.62 0.57 12.76
N SER A 7 24.69 1.29 13.14
CA SER A 7 24.66 2.30 14.22
C SER A 7 23.77 3.51 13.92
N ARG A 8 23.42 3.73 12.64
CA ARG A 8 22.53 4.81 12.19
C ARG A 8 21.17 4.28 11.71
N ALA A 9 20.79 3.08 12.13
CA ALA A 9 19.46 2.53 11.85
C ALA A 9 18.36 3.36 12.54
N CYS A 10 17.14 3.30 12.00
CA CYS A 10 15.99 3.93 12.63
C CYS A 10 15.72 3.32 14.02
N ILE A 11 15.86 4.11 15.09
CA ILE A 11 15.59 3.67 16.46
C ILE A 11 14.13 3.22 16.66
N GLY A 12 13.21 3.76 15.85
CA GLY A 12 11.78 3.45 15.87
C GLY A 12 11.37 2.22 15.06
N PHE A 13 12.29 1.50 14.40
CA PHE A 13 11.97 0.36 13.52
C PHE A 13 11.05 -0.69 14.18
N LYS A 14 11.35 -1.08 15.42
CA LYS A 14 10.56 -2.09 16.14
C LYS A 14 9.14 -1.60 16.44
N PHE A 15 9.03 -0.32 16.81
CA PHE A 15 7.74 0.32 17.08
C PHE A 15 6.91 0.43 15.81
N ALA A 16 7.50 0.92 14.71
CA ALA A 16 6.81 1.02 13.42
C ALA A 16 6.29 -0.35 12.93
N ILE A 17 7.07 -1.43 13.07
CA ILE A 17 6.60 -2.77 12.71
C ILE A 17 5.45 -3.24 13.61
N MET A 18 5.49 -2.93 14.90
CA MET A 18 4.40 -3.29 15.82
C MET A 18 3.11 -2.58 15.41
N GLU A 19 3.16 -1.28 15.15
CA GLU A 19 1.98 -0.52 14.71
C GLU A 19 1.43 -1.04 13.39
N ILE A 20 2.29 -1.32 12.40
CA ILE A 20 1.87 -1.90 11.12
C ILE A 20 1.14 -3.24 11.33
N LYS A 21 1.67 -4.10 12.22
CA LYS A 21 1.03 -5.38 12.54
C LYS A 21 -0.34 -5.20 13.19
N VAL A 22 -0.45 -4.29 14.16
CA VAL A 22 -1.71 -4.00 14.85
C VAL A 22 -2.75 -3.44 13.86
N MET A 23 -2.37 -2.49 13.02
CA MET A 23 -3.27 -1.96 11.98
C MET A 23 -3.73 -3.06 11.02
N ILE A 24 -2.83 -3.92 10.55
CA ILE A 24 -3.22 -5.03 9.66
C ILE A 24 -4.16 -6.00 10.37
N ALA A 25 -3.93 -6.30 11.65
CA ALA A 25 -4.80 -7.20 12.42
C ALA A 25 -6.23 -6.65 12.54
N GLU A 26 -6.39 -5.36 12.84
CA GLU A 26 -7.72 -4.72 12.88
C GLU A 26 -8.36 -4.65 11.49
N LEU A 27 -7.60 -4.30 10.45
CA LEU A 27 -8.11 -4.24 9.09
C LEU A 27 -8.62 -5.60 8.59
N VAL A 28 -7.87 -6.67 8.80
CA VAL A 28 -8.26 -8.02 8.34
C VAL A 28 -9.42 -8.60 9.16
N LYS A 29 -9.59 -8.15 10.41
CA LYS A 29 -10.69 -8.56 11.27
C LYS A 29 -12.03 -7.93 10.85
N ASP A 30 -12.02 -6.67 10.45
CA ASP A 30 -13.26 -5.90 10.18
C ASP A 30 -13.60 -5.74 8.69
N PHE A 31 -12.64 -6.01 7.79
CA PHE A 31 -12.82 -5.85 6.35
C PHE A 31 -12.46 -7.12 5.57
N LYS A 32 -13.18 -7.33 4.45
CA LYS A 32 -12.88 -8.34 3.45
C LYS A 32 -12.12 -7.69 2.29
N PHE A 33 -10.98 -8.29 1.96
CA PHE A 33 -10.10 -7.88 0.86
C PHE A 33 -10.23 -8.86 -0.31
N GLU A 34 -10.47 -8.35 -1.51
CA GLU A 34 -10.52 -9.13 -2.75
C GLU A 34 -9.63 -8.46 -3.81
N PRO A 35 -9.03 -9.23 -4.75
CA PRO A 35 -8.30 -8.63 -5.85
C PRO A 35 -9.23 -7.78 -6.71
N SER A 36 -8.73 -6.65 -7.20
CA SER A 36 -9.45 -5.86 -8.20
C SER A 36 -9.53 -6.62 -9.54
N GLN A 37 -10.63 -6.41 -10.28
CA GLN A 37 -10.83 -7.00 -11.61
C GLN A 37 -10.02 -6.26 -12.70
N GLU A 38 -9.48 -5.09 -12.37
CA GLU A 38 -8.70 -4.28 -13.30
C GLU A 38 -7.20 -4.64 -13.21
N GLU A 39 -6.49 -4.63 -14.34
CA GLU A 39 -5.03 -4.71 -14.34
C GLU A 39 -4.45 -3.39 -13.82
N HIS A 40 -3.45 -3.48 -12.93
CA HIS A 40 -2.80 -2.30 -12.34
C HIS A 40 -1.32 -2.25 -12.73
N ASN A 41 -0.85 -1.06 -13.07
CA ASN A 41 0.58 -0.79 -13.26
C ASN A 41 1.09 0.03 -12.07
N TRP A 42 2.30 -0.30 -11.63
CA TRP A 42 3.00 0.46 -10.59
C TRP A 42 3.84 1.54 -11.24
N GLU A 43 3.56 2.79 -10.90
CA GLU A 43 4.41 3.91 -11.30
C GLU A 43 5.30 4.32 -10.15
N THR A 44 6.58 4.43 -10.43
CA THR A 44 7.59 4.86 -9.47
C THR A 44 8.03 6.27 -9.85
N LEU A 45 7.42 7.26 -9.22
CA LEU A 45 7.83 8.66 -9.30
C LEU A 45 8.60 8.99 -8.00
N THR A 46 8.31 10.12 -7.35
CA THR A 46 8.85 10.42 -6.00
C THR A 46 8.38 9.41 -4.95
N ILE A 47 7.18 8.85 -5.14
CA ILE A 47 6.61 7.77 -4.36
C ILE A 47 6.08 6.69 -5.32
N GLN A 48 5.89 5.46 -4.81
CA GLN A 48 5.34 4.35 -5.57
C GLN A 48 3.84 4.23 -5.33
N PHE A 49 3.05 4.23 -6.40
CA PHE A 49 1.60 4.09 -6.31
C PHE A 49 1.04 3.34 -7.53
N PRO A 50 -0.03 2.55 -7.32
CA PRO A 50 -0.68 1.81 -8.40
C PRO A 50 -1.73 2.67 -9.12
N TYR A 51 -1.83 2.47 -10.43
CA TYR A 51 -2.92 2.96 -11.27
C TYR A 51 -3.58 1.83 -12.03
N ALA A 52 -4.86 2.00 -12.35
CA ALA A 52 -5.52 1.12 -13.31
C ALA A 52 -4.90 1.34 -14.70
N LYS A 53 -4.48 0.25 -15.35
CA LYS A 53 -3.82 0.27 -16.67
C LYS A 53 -4.69 0.91 -17.76
N ARG A 54 -6.01 0.83 -17.60
CA ARG A 54 -6.99 1.52 -18.48
C ARG A 54 -6.80 3.05 -18.53
N ASP A 55 -6.33 3.65 -17.43
CA ASP A 55 -6.25 5.09 -17.27
C ASP A 55 -4.84 5.61 -17.62
N ILE A 56 -3.99 4.80 -18.28
CA ILE A 56 -2.57 5.16 -18.53
C ILE A 56 -2.39 6.44 -19.36
N ASN A 57 -3.31 6.70 -20.29
CA ASN A 57 -3.25 7.86 -21.19
C ASN A 57 -4.10 9.05 -20.71
N ASP A 58 -4.75 8.94 -19.55
CA ASP A 58 -5.58 10.01 -19.01
C ASP A 58 -4.73 10.95 -18.14
N PRO A 59 -4.56 12.24 -18.53
CA PRO A 59 -3.81 13.21 -17.73
C PRO A 59 -4.47 13.51 -16.37
N ALA A 60 -5.75 13.16 -16.16
CA ALA A 60 -6.49 13.38 -14.93
C ALA A 60 -6.68 12.10 -14.07
N ARG A 61 -5.96 11.02 -14.39
CA ARG A 61 -6.05 9.73 -13.67
C ARG A 61 -5.73 9.85 -12.18
N VAL A 62 -6.46 9.07 -11.37
CA VAL A 62 -6.29 8.99 -9.91
C VAL A 62 -5.73 7.64 -9.47
N PRO A 63 -4.87 7.58 -8.43
CA PRO A 63 -4.35 6.32 -7.93
C PRO A 63 -5.47 5.37 -7.50
N LYS A 64 -5.38 4.10 -7.91
CA LYS A 64 -6.37 3.07 -7.60
C LYS A 64 -5.64 1.85 -7.05
N LEU A 65 -6.08 1.39 -5.88
CA LEU A 65 -5.50 0.20 -5.25
C LEU A 65 -5.88 -1.06 -6.04
N PRO A 66 -4.98 -2.06 -6.14
CA PRO A 66 -5.28 -3.34 -6.77
C PRO A 66 -6.18 -4.25 -5.90
N LEU A 67 -6.91 -3.67 -4.95
CA LEU A 67 -7.70 -4.35 -3.95
C LEU A 67 -9.09 -3.71 -3.85
N ARG A 68 -10.12 -4.55 -3.77
CA ARG A 68 -11.47 -4.17 -3.38
C ARG A 68 -11.62 -4.45 -1.89
N VAL A 69 -12.14 -3.46 -1.16
CA VAL A 69 -12.35 -3.56 0.29
C VAL A 69 -13.84 -3.44 0.55
N THR A 70 -14.38 -4.38 1.31
CA THR A 70 -15.78 -4.36 1.77
C THR A 70 -15.80 -4.56 3.27
N LYS A 71 -16.72 -3.87 3.96
CA LYS A 71 -16.90 -4.07 5.40
C LYS A 71 -17.58 -5.42 5.64
N LEU A 72 -17.11 -6.19 6.62
CA LEU A 72 -17.73 -7.44 7.06
C LEU A 72 -19.05 -7.20 7.79
#